data_AF-A0A936LFQ1-F1
#
_entry.id   AF-A0A936LFQ1-F1
#
_cell.length_a   1.000
_cell.length_b   1.000
_cell.length_c   1.000
_cell.angle_alpha   90.00
_cell.angle_beta   90.00
_cell.angle_gamma   90.00
#
_symmetry.space_group_name_H-M   'P 1'
#
loop_
_entity.id
_entity.type
_entity.pdbx_description
1 polymer ?
#
loop_
_entity_poly.entity_id
_entity_poly.type
_entity_poly.pdbx_seq_one_letter_code
_entity_poly.pdbx_strand_id
1 'polypeptide(L)'
;MREELQGTSVDALFTRGEAERLLKRPKALEDLEKITKSERGDHRLRVLAHELLLMLGKAPDQRMIKIYCEAIDGAFMHHWWALPGGHLSRLGETIVKFGEAAIPHLIKDLDNPTPLTALGPEAPIFRQYHYAVRDLAAYFICQIQGREFNTSESPESRNATWDAMFKEINTALANERRK
;
A
#
# COMPACT_ATOMS: atom_id res chain seq x y z
N MET A 1 15.98 -3.91 17.02
CA MET A 1 14.70 -3.72 16.28
C MET A 1 14.89 -3.75 14.76
N ARG A 2 15.65 -2.81 14.17
CA ARG A 2 15.78 -2.66 12.71
C ARG A 2 16.21 -3.94 11.97
N GLU A 3 17.33 -4.55 12.36
CA GLU A 3 17.86 -5.75 11.70
C GLU A 3 16.90 -6.93 11.79
N GLU A 4 16.31 -7.16 12.96
CA GLU A 4 15.31 -8.22 13.14
C GLU A 4 14.05 -7.97 12.30
N LEU A 5 13.53 -6.74 12.26
CA LEU A 5 12.36 -6.42 11.44
C LEU A 5 12.68 -6.59 9.94
N GLN A 6 13.89 -6.25 9.51
CA GLN A 6 14.36 -6.46 8.14
C GLN A 6 14.51 -7.95 7.79
N GLY A 7 14.94 -8.78 8.74
CA GLY A 7 15.08 -10.22 8.57
C GLY A 7 13.78 -11.02 8.73
N THR A 8 12.71 -10.38 9.23
CA THR A 8 11.41 -11.04 9.47
C THR A 8 10.52 -10.87 8.25
N SER A 9 9.98 -11.97 7.72
CA SER A 9 9.02 -11.89 6.62
C SER A 9 7.70 -11.25 7.07
N VAL A 10 7.00 -10.59 6.14
CA VAL A 10 5.69 -9.98 6.42
C VAL A 10 4.68 -11.01 6.93
N ASP A 11 4.73 -12.22 6.39
CA ASP A 11 3.91 -13.34 6.87
C ASP A 11 4.27 -13.72 8.32
N ALA A 12 5.55 -13.91 8.64
CA ALA A 12 5.95 -14.21 10.01
C ALA A 12 5.50 -13.10 10.98
N LEU A 13 5.64 -11.84 10.54
CA LEU A 13 5.24 -10.66 11.31
C LEU A 13 3.75 -10.67 11.68
N PHE A 14 2.87 -10.91 10.70
CA PHE A 14 1.43 -10.72 10.90
C PHE A 14 0.60 -11.99 11.07
N THR A 15 1.16 -13.18 10.80
CA THR A 15 0.42 -14.46 10.92
C THR A 15 1.03 -15.43 11.92
N ARG A 16 2.31 -15.26 12.29
CA ARG A 16 3.05 -16.24 13.13
C ARG A 16 3.48 -15.71 14.50
N GLY A 17 2.97 -14.56 14.92
CA GLY A 17 3.21 -14.04 16.27
C GLY A 17 4.50 -13.23 16.45
N GLU A 18 5.25 -12.96 15.36
CA GLU A 18 6.51 -12.21 15.45
C GLU A 18 6.28 -10.73 15.79
N ALA A 19 5.15 -10.14 15.38
CA ALA A 19 4.78 -8.78 15.81
C ALA A 19 4.69 -8.69 17.34
N GLU A 20 3.94 -9.58 17.99
CA GLU A 20 3.77 -9.61 19.44
C GLU A 20 5.10 -9.83 20.16
N ARG A 21 5.97 -10.69 19.61
CA ARG A 21 7.32 -10.91 20.15
C ARG A 21 8.16 -9.62 20.08
N LEU A 22 8.17 -8.95 18.93
CA LEU A 22 8.94 -7.71 18.73
C LEU A 22 8.41 -6.56 19.60
N LEU A 23 7.09 -6.45 19.74
CA LEU A 23 6.43 -5.40 20.52
C LEU A 23 6.67 -5.53 22.04
N LYS A 24 6.94 -6.73 22.55
CA LYS A 24 7.26 -6.97 23.98
C LYS A 24 8.69 -6.55 24.37
N ARG A 25 9.54 -6.16 23.42
CA ARG A 25 10.94 -5.83 23.70
C ARG A 25 11.09 -4.53 24.49
N PRO A 26 12.12 -4.41 25.33
CA PRO A 26 12.51 -3.13 25.89
C PRO A 26 12.74 -2.11 24.77
N LYS A 27 12.17 -0.90 24.92
CA LYS A 27 12.28 0.20 23.95
C LYS A 27 11.68 -0.07 22.56
N ALA A 28 10.82 -1.08 22.39
CA ALA A 28 10.20 -1.38 21.10
C ALA A 28 9.52 -0.15 20.47
N LEU A 29 8.75 0.59 21.25
CA LEU A 29 8.09 1.81 20.79
C LEU A 29 9.08 2.86 20.28
N GLU A 30 10.10 3.18 21.07
CA GLU A 30 11.13 4.18 20.72
C GLU A 30 11.86 3.80 19.43
N ASP A 31 12.22 2.52 19.30
CA ASP A 31 12.92 2.01 18.13
C ASP A 31 12.05 2.05 16.85
N LEU A 32 10.77 1.66 16.96
CA LEU A 32 9.83 1.72 15.84
C LEU A 32 9.58 3.17 15.39
N GLU A 33 9.43 4.10 16.34
CA GLU A 33 9.33 5.52 16.03
C GLU A 33 10.59 6.06 15.33
N LYS A 34 11.79 5.62 15.74
CA LYS A 34 13.03 5.99 15.05
C LYS A 34 13.08 5.47 13.62
N ILE A 35 12.61 4.24 13.38
CA ILE A 35 12.58 3.66 12.03
C ILE A 35 11.61 4.44 11.14
N THR A 36 10.38 4.69 11.59
CA THR A 36 9.36 5.41 10.81
C THR A 36 9.78 6.83 10.45
N LYS A 37 10.39 7.56 11.40
CA LYS A 37 10.88 8.94 11.21
C LYS A 37 12.18 9.04 10.40
N SER A 38 12.80 7.92 10.04
CA SER A 38 14.09 7.92 9.36
C SER A 38 13.96 8.42 7.92
N GLU A 39 14.67 9.50 7.58
CA GLU A 39 14.75 10.02 6.20
C GLU A 39 15.61 9.15 5.28
N ARG A 40 16.43 8.27 5.86
CA ARG A 40 17.30 7.33 5.14
C ARG A 40 16.85 5.90 5.43
N GLY A 41 16.35 5.20 4.42
CA GLY A 41 16.06 3.76 4.55
C GLY A 41 14.97 3.24 3.63
N ASP A 42 14.88 1.92 3.57
CA ASP A 42 13.87 1.17 2.80
C ASP A 42 12.45 1.57 3.24
N HIS A 43 11.64 2.06 2.30
CA HIS A 43 10.25 2.44 2.55
C HIS A 43 9.44 1.28 3.13
N ARG A 44 9.71 0.05 2.68
CA ARG A 44 8.98 -1.12 3.13
C ARG A 44 9.24 -1.41 4.61
N LEU A 45 10.48 -1.24 5.07
CA LEU A 45 10.81 -1.36 6.50
C LEU A 45 10.07 -0.29 7.32
N ARG A 46 9.98 0.94 6.81
CA ARG A 46 9.26 2.03 7.48
C ARG A 46 7.75 1.78 7.53
N VAL A 47 7.17 1.20 6.48
CA VAL A 47 5.77 0.75 6.44
C VAL A 47 5.53 -0.30 7.53
N LEU A 48 6.37 -1.35 7.61
CA LEU A 48 6.23 -2.40 8.62
C LEU A 48 6.38 -1.85 10.04
N ALA A 49 7.34 -0.95 10.27
CA ALA A 49 7.50 -0.32 11.57
C ALA A 49 6.27 0.53 11.96
N HIS A 50 5.68 1.23 10.99
CA HIS A 50 4.47 2.01 11.21
C HIS A 50 3.26 1.12 11.50
N GLU A 51 3.09 0.01 10.79
CA GLU A 51 2.02 -0.98 11.08
C GLU A 51 2.10 -1.54 12.50
N LEU A 52 3.31 -1.80 13.00
CA LEU A 52 3.52 -2.22 14.38
C LEU A 52 3.16 -1.12 15.40
N LEU A 53 3.40 0.16 15.08
CA LEU A 53 2.94 1.27 15.90
C LEU A 53 1.40 1.38 15.89
N LEU A 54 0.75 1.14 14.76
CA LEU A 54 -0.71 1.11 14.66
C LEU A 54 -1.31 -0.03 15.50
N MET A 55 -0.66 -1.20 15.55
CA MET A 55 -1.05 -2.31 16.43
C MET A 55 -0.99 -1.94 17.92
N LEU A 56 -0.09 -1.01 18.30
CA LEU A 56 -0.04 -0.44 19.65
C LEU A 56 -1.08 0.67 19.89
N GLY A 57 -2.00 0.90 18.96
CA GLY A 57 -3.04 1.94 19.06
C GLY A 57 -2.54 3.36 18.79
N LYS A 58 -1.38 3.53 18.16
CA LYS A 58 -0.94 4.86 17.68
C LYS A 58 -1.83 5.32 16.53
N ALA A 59 -2.05 6.62 16.46
CA ALA A 59 -2.72 7.23 15.31
C ALA A 59 -1.84 7.12 14.06
N PRO A 60 -2.44 6.98 12.86
CA PRO A 60 -1.70 7.03 11.60
C PRO A 60 -0.94 8.35 11.42
N ASP A 61 0.37 8.26 11.18
CA ASP A 61 1.20 9.41 10.89
C ASP A 61 1.04 9.84 9.42
N GLN A 62 0.47 11.02 9.19
CA GLN A 62 0.25 11.56 7.85
C GLN A 62 1.55 11.69 7.02
N ARG A 63 2.71 11.81 7.68
CA ARG A 63 4.01 11.83 6.98
C ARG A 63 4.35 10.50 6.32
N MET A 64 3.68 9.42 6.70
CA MET A 64 3.85 8.09 6.13
C MET A 64 3.06 7.89 4.82
N ILE A 65 2.13 8.77 4.46
CA ILE A 65 1.30 8.63 3.25
C ILE A 65 2.15 8.35 2.01
N LYS A 66 3.11 9.24 1.75
CA LYS A 66 4.02 9.12 0.62
C LYS A 66 4.81 7.81 0.68
N ILE A 67 5.26 7.41 1.87
CA ILE A 67 6.08 6.23 2.10
C ILE A 67 5.29 4.94 1.84
N TYR A 68 4.00 4.89 2.21
CA TYR A 68 3.13 3.77 1.87
C TYR A 68 2.94 3.68 0.36
N CYS A 69 2.60 4.78 -0.31
CA CYS A 69 2.38 4.77 -1.75
C CYS A 69 3.66 4.37 -2.51
N GLU A 70 4.81 4.94 -2.15
CA GLU A 70 6.11 4.62 -2.78
C GLU A 70 6.67 3.24 -2.38
N ALA A 71 6.04 2.52 -1.45
CA ALA A 71 6.40 1.14 -1.11
C ALA A 71 5.58 0.10 -1.87
N ILE A 72 4.55 0.52 -2.64
CA ILE A 72 3.76 -0.37 -3.49
C ILE A 72 4.66 -0.94 -4.57
N ASP A 73 5.33 -0.07 -5.33
CA ASP A 73 6.32 -0.53 -6.31
C ASP A 73 7.53 -1.16 -5.60
N GLY A 74 7.87 -2.39 -5.98
CA GLY A 74 8.89 -3.18 -5.29
C GLY A 74 8.46 -3.74 -3.92
N ALA A 75 7.16 -3.73 -3.59
CA ALA A 75 6.62 -4.37 -2.39
C ALA A 75 7.12 -5.81 -2.24
N PHE A 76 7.29 -6.25 -0.98
CA PHE A 76 7.71 -7.64 -0.70
C PHE A 76 6.76 -8.66 -1.32
N MET A 77 5.45 -8.46 -1.12
CA MET A 77 4.35 -9.18 -1.77
C MET A 77 3.10 -8.29 -1.73
N HIS A 78 2.36 -8.23 -2.84
CA HIS A 78 1.22 -7.33 -3.03
C HIS A 78 -0.08 -7.83 -2.38
N HIS A 79 -0.21 -9.13 -2.07
CA HIS A 79 -1.38 -9.64 -1.33
C HIS A 79 -1.52 -9.06 0.09
N TRP A 80 -0.44 -8.51 0.67
CA TRP A 80 -0.51 -7.76 1.94
C TRP A 80 -1.15 -6.37 1.80
N TRP A 81 -1.27 -5.90 0.57
CA TRP A 81 -1.84 -4.60 0.23
C TRP A 81 -3.32 -4.77 -0.14
N ALA A 82 -3.62 -5.56 -1.18
CA ALA A 82 -4.97 -5.92 -1.55
C ALA A 82 -4.97 -7.01 -2.64
N LEU A 83 -6.14 -7.61 -2.84
CA LEU A 83 -6.52 -8.22 -4.11
C LEU A 83 -7.39 -7.20 -4.88
N PRO A 84 -6.93 -6.63 -6.01
CA PRO A 84 -7.73 -5.68 -6.80
C PRO A 84 -9.09 -6.28 -7.18
N GLY A 85 -10.16 -5.52 -6.94
CA GLY A 85 -11.55 -5.97 -7.16
C GLY A 85 -12.09 -6.99 -6.14
N GLY A 86 -11.25 -7.43 -5.19
CA GLY A 86 -11.62 -8.36 -4.13
C GLY A 86 -11.74 -7.65 -2.78
N HIS A 87 -10.63 -7.57 -2.05
CA HIS A 87 -10.61 -7.00 -0.71
C HIS A 87 -9.31 -6.25 -0.43
N LEU A 88 -9.39 -5.33 0.54
CA LEU A 88 -8.23 -4.69 1.15
C LEU A 88 -7.58 -5.65 2.15
N SER A 89 -6.25 -5.66 2.14
CA SER A 89 -5.45 -6.31 3.18
C SER A 89 -4.88 -5.25 4.12
N ARG A 90 -4.24 -5.68 5.21
CA ARG A 90 -3.72 -4.80 6.28
C ARG A 90 -3.04 -3.51 5.78
N LEU A 91 -2.10 -3.62 4.83
CA LEU A 91 -1.36 -2.43 4.36
C LEU A 91 -2.24 -1.51 3.51
N GLY A 92 -3.15 -2.08 2.72
CA GLY A 92 -4.10 -1.34 1.90
C GLY A 92 -5.17 -0.62 2.73
N GLU A 93 -5.63 -1.22 3.83
CA GLU A 93 -6.53 -0.55 4.77
C GLU A 93 -5.91 0.75 5.31
N THR A 94 -4.62 0.74 5.62
CA THR A 94 -3.90 1.94 6.08
C THR A 94 -3.83 3.00 4.99
N ILE A 95 -3.57 2.64 3.73
CA ILE A 95 -3.66 3.61 2.60
C ILE A 95 -5.07 4.21 2.53
N VAL A 96 -6.11 3.38 2.52
CA VAL A 96 -7.48 3.87 2.38
C VAL A 96 -7.88 4.78 3.55
N LYS A 97 -7.40 4.50 4.77
CA LYS A 97 -7.58 5.37 5.94
C LYS A 97 -6.88 6.73 5.81
N PHE A 98 -5.82 6.85 5.02
CA PHE A 98 -5.25 8.17 4.71
C PHE A 98 -6.14 9.01 3.79
N GLY A 99 -7.09 8.38 3.08
CA GLY A 99 -8.09 9.07 2.28
C GLY A 99 -7.51 9.86 1.11
N GLU A 100 -8.17 10.97 0.77
CA GLU A 100 -7.83 11.84 -0.36
C GLU A 100 -6.36 12.30 -0.38
N ALA A 101 -5.71 12.39 0.79
CA ALA A 101 -4.31 12.79 0.89
C ALA A 101 -3.34 11.78 0.23
N ALA A 102 -3.74 10.52 0.04
CA ALA A 102 -2.94 9.51 -0.65
C ALA A 102 -3.02 9.61 -2.19
N ILE A 103 -4.10 10.17 -2.74
CA ILE A 103 -4.36 10.17 -4.19
C ILE A 103 -3.24 10.83 -5.01
N PRO A 104 -2.68 12.00 -4.63
CA PRO A 104 -1.59 12.62 -5.38
C PRO A 104 -0.31 11.77 -5.47
N HIS A 105 -0.17 10.78 -4.58
CA HIS A 105 0.94 9.84 -4.59
C HIS A 105 0.61 8.58 -5.39
N LEU A 106 -0.61 8.06 -5.27
CA LEU A 106 -1.09 6.88 -6.00
C LEU A 106 -1.25 7.11 -7.51
N ILE A 107 -1.62 8.33 -7.92
CA ILE A 107 -1.89 8.63 -9.34
C ILE A 107 -0.68 8.39 -10.24
N LYS A 108 0.53 8.47 -9.68
CA LYS A 108 1.80 8.25 -10.39
C LYS A 108 2.02 6.79 -10.80
N ASP A 109 1.29 5.88 -10.17
CA ASP A 109 1.40 4.46 -10.42
C ASP A 109 0.33 3.94 -11.40
N LEU A 110 -0.61 4.79 -11.85
CA LEU A 110 -1.67 4.38 -12.79
C LEU A 110 -1.15 3.97 -14.17
N ASP A 111 0.07 4.35 -14.52
CA ASP A 111 0.76 3.90 -15.73
C ASP A 111 1.82 2.83 -15.45
N ASN A 112 2.03 2.40 -14.19
CA ASN A 112 3.05 1.44 -13.82
C ASN A 112 2.66 0.01 -14.25
N PRO A 113 3.35 -0.60 -15.23
CA PRO A 113 3.00 -1.92 -15.76
C PRO A 113 3.58 -3.08 -14.95
N THR A 114 4.33 -2.80 -13.86
CA THR A 114 5.02 -3.82 -13.08
C THR A 114 4.01 -4.85 -12.56
N PRO A 115 4.19 -6.15 -12.88
CA PRO A 115 3.27 -7.18 -12.42
C PRO A 115 3.23 -7.29 -10.90
N LEU A 116 2.03 -7.48 -10.35
CA LEU A 116 1.86 -7.74 -8.94
C LEU A 116 2.37 -9.15 -8.58
N THR A 117 3.07 -9.23 -7.46
CA THR A 117 3.56 -10.49 -6.88
C THR A 117 2.69 -10.92 -5.71
N ALA A 118 2.27 -12.18 -5.69
CA ALA A 118 1.51 -12.76 -4.59
C ALA A 118 1.94 -14.20 -4.29
N LEU A 119 1.74 -14.61 -3.04
CA LEU A 119 1.92 -15.98 -2.57
C LEU A 119 0.62 -16.47 -1.95
N GLY A 120 0.52 -17.77 -1.73
CA GLY A 120 -0.67 -18.39 -1.14
C GLY A 120 -1.82 -18.55 -2.15
N PRO A 121 -3.06 -18.70 -1.65
CA PRO A 121 -4.19 -19.16 -2.45
C PRO A 121 -4.64 -18.18 -3.54
N GLU A 122 -4.33 -16.89 -3.41
CA GLU A 122 -4.72 -15.86 -4.37
C GLU A 122 -3.73 -15.71 -5.53
N ALA A 123 -2.52 -16.24 -5.40
CA ALA A 123 -1.49 -16.10 -6.42
C ALA A 123 -1.93 -16.52 -7.85
N PRO A 124 -2.80 -17.54 -8.05
CA PRO A 124 -3.37 -17.83 -9.36
C PRO A 124 -4.21 -16.69 -9.94
N ILE A 125 -4.99 -15.98 -9.13
CA ILE A 125 -5.86 -14.87 -9.57
C ILE A 125 -5.00 -13.72 -10.10
N PHE A 126 -3.97 -13.33 -9.34
CA PHE A 126 -3.02 -12.29 -9.76
C PHE A 126 -2.39 -12.59 -11.12
N ARG A 127 -2.05 -13.84 -11.38
CA ARG A 127 -1.48 -14.28 -12.67
C ARG A 127 -2.52 -14.33 -13.78
N GLN A 128 -3.70 -14.88 -13.52
CA GLN A 128 -4.77 -15.03 -14.51
C GLN A 128 -5.27 -13.66 -15.01
N TYR A 129 -5.42 -12.70 -14.10
CA TYR A 129 -5.94 -11.37 -14.42
C TYR A 129 -4.83 -10.42 -14.87
N HIS A 130 -3.56 -10.88 -14.83
CA HIS A 130 -2.37 -10.08 -15.12
C HIS A 130 -2.35 -8.75 -14.36
N TYR A 131 -2.67 -8.78 -13.06
CA TYR A 131 -2.70 -7.56 -12.27
C TYR A 131 -1.31 -6.92 -12.19
N ALA A 132 -1.28 -5.60 -12.33
CA ALA A 132 -0.07 -4.79 -12.22
C ALA A 132 -0.22 -3.69 -11.15
N VAL A 133 0.89 -3.00 -10.83
CA VAL A 133 0.92 -1.90 -9.85
C VAL A 133 -0.15 -0.84 -10.15
N ARG A 134 -0.39 -0.53 -11.43
CA ARG A 134 -1.52 0.32 -11.87
C ARG A 134 -2.89 -0.13 -11.39
N ASP A 135 -3.17 -1.44 -11.40
CA ASP A 135 -4.47 -1.97 -10.99
C ASP A 135 -4.63 -1.83 -9.48
N LEU A 136 -3.54 -2.00 -8.73
CA LEU A 136 -3.54 -1.82 -7.28
C LEU A 136 -3.69 -0.35 -6.88
N ALA A 137 -2.97 0.56 -7.53
CA ALA A 137 -3.10 2.00 -7.32
C ALA A 137 -4.52 2.48 -7.66
N ALA A 138 -5.07 2.00 -8.78
CA ALA A 138 -6.44 2.27 -9.18
C ALA A 138 -7.45 1.74 -8.16
N TYR A 139 -7.25 0.52 -7.66
CA TYR A 139 -8.12 -0.05 -6.64
C TYR A 139 -8.15 0.80 -5.38
N PHE A 140 -7.00 1.28 -4.89
CA PHE A 140 -6.96 2.16 -3.74
C PHE A 140 -7.66 3.50 -3.97
N ILE A 141 -7.46 4.12 -5.13
CA ILE A 141 -8.16 5.35 -5.51
C ILE A 141 -9.67 5.12 -5.52
N CYS A 142 -10.12 3.99 -6.10
CA CYS A 142 -11.53 3.61 -6.09
C CYS A 142 -12.09 3.48 -4.67
N GLN A 143 -11.37 2.77 -3.80
CA GLN A 143 -11.77 2.58 -2.40
C GLN A 143 -11.82 3.90 -1.61
N ILE A 144 -10.83 4.78 -1.79
CA ILE A 144 -10.78 6.10 -1.14
C ILE A 144 -11.98 6.96 -1.54
N GLN A 145 -12.35 6.93 -2.82
CA GLN A 145 -13.40 7.79 -3.38
C GLN A 145 -14.79 7.15 -3.37
N GLY A 146 -14.92 5.91 -2.85
CA GLY A 146 -16.18 5.17 -2.83
C GLY A 146 -16.74 4.87 -4.22
N ARG A 147 -15.89 4.77 -5.26
CA ARG A 147 -16.28 4.43 -6.63
C ARG A 147 -16.05 2.95 -6.93
N GLU A 148 -16.81 2.41 -7.87
CA GLU A 148 -16.66 1.02 -8.30
C GLU A 148 -15.30 0.81 -9.01
N PHE A 149 -14.70 -0.36 -8.81
CA PHE A 149 -13.48 -0.77 -9.48
C PHE A 149 -13.81 -1.66 -10.69
N ASN A 150 -13.18 -1.42 -11.84
CA ASN A 150 -13.34 -2.27 -13.01
C ASN A 150 -12.67 -3.63 -12.81
N THR A 151 -13.47 -4.68 -12.59
CA THR A 151 -13.01 -6.06 -12.34
C THR A 151 -12.82 -6.88 -13.62
N SER A 152 -12.81 -6.28 -14.80
CA SER A 152 -12.61 -6.98 -16.07
C SER A 152 -11.35 -7.84 -16.06
N GLU A 153 -11.44 -9.07 -16.57
CA GLU A 153 -10.29 -9.96 -16.75
C GLU A 153 -9.29 -9.41 -17.77
N SER A 154 -9.77 -8.70 -18.81
CA SER A 154 -8.91 -8.06 -19.81
C SER A 154 -8.15 -6.86 -19.21
N PRO A 155 -6.80 -6.87 -19.25
CA PRO A 155 -5.98 -5.73 -18.86
C PRO A 155 -6.26 -4.48 -19.70
N GLU A 156 -6.56 -4.64 -20.98
CA GLU A 156 -6.84 -3.52 -21.90
C GLU A 156 -8.09 -2.74 -21.46
N SER A 157 -9.16 -3.46 -21.09
CA SER A 157 -10.39 -2.86 -20.56
C SER A 157 -10.15 -2.07 -19.27
N ARG A 158 -9.35 -2.63 -18.34
CA ARG A 158 -8.98 -1.94 -17.10
C ARG A 158 -8.12 -0.71 -17.38
N ASN A 159 -7.09 -0.84 -18.22
CA ASN A 159 -6.17 0.25 -18.58
C ASN A 159 -6.91 1.46 -19.15
N ALA A 160 -7.89 1.26 -20.04
CA ALA A 160 -8.68 2.37 -20.58
C ALA A 160 -9.44 3.14 -19.47
N THR A 161 -9.88 2.43 -18.43
CA THR A 161 -10.52 3.04 -17.25
C THR A 161 -9.51 3.86 -16.44
N TRP A 162 -8.30 3.33 -16.26
CA TRP A 162 -7.22 4.01 -15.53
C TRP A 162 -6.73 5.26 -16.24
N ASP A 163 -6.63 5.24 -17.57
CA ASP A 163 -6.27 6.42 -18.38
C ASP A 163 -7.32 7.53 -18.25
N ALA A 164 -8.60 7.17 -18.23
CA ALA A 164 -9.69 8.13 -18.03
C ALA A 164 -9.63 8.74 -16.62
N MET A 165 -9.44 7.89 -15.60
CA MET A 165 -9.31 8.31 -14.20
C MET A 165 -8.09 9.21 -13.98
N PHE A 166 -6.94 8.89 -14.59
CA PHE A 166 -5.74 9.72 -14.54
C PHE A 166 -6.00 11.14 -15.06
N LYS A 167 -6.73 11.27 -16.18
CA LYS A 167 -7.09 12.58 -16.75
C LYS A 167 -8.06 13.35 -15.84
N GLU A 168 -9.06 12.67 -15.31
CA GLU A 168 -10.06 13.25 -14.40
C GLU A 168 -9.40 13.85 -13.15
N ILE A 169 -8.60 13.04 -12.44
CA ILE A 169 -7.97 13.44 -11.17
C ILE A 169 -6.95 14.56 -11.41
N ASN A 170 -6.12 14.48 -12.45
CA ASN A 170 -5.16 15.54 -12.74
C ASN A 170 -5.85 16.88 -13.08
N THR A 171 -7.00 16.82 -13.76
CA THR A 171 -7.80 18.02 -14.05
C THR A 171 -8.35 18.64 -12.76
N ALA A 172 -8.88 17.80 -11.85
CA ALA A 172 -9.37 18.26 -10.55
C ALA A 172 -8.26 18.91 -9.71
N LEU A 173 -7.10 18.25 -9.57
CA LEU A 173 -5.95 18.75 -8.82
C LEU A 173 -5.39 20.06 -9.41
N ALA A 174 -5.39 20.20 -10.75
CA ALA A 174 -4.96 21.44 -11.40
C ALA A 174 -5.91 22.61 -11.11
N ASN A 175 -7.22 22.35 -11.02
CA ASN A 175 -8.22 23.37 -10.70
C ASN A 175 -8.16 23.81 -9.25
N GLU A 176 -7.88 22.90 -8.32
CA GLU A 176 -7.69 23.24 -6.90
C GLU A 176 -6.47 24.15 -6.67
N ARG A 177 -5.36 23.91 -7.39
CA ARG A 177 -4.15 24.76 -7.31
C ARG A 177 -4.33 26.18 -7.85
N ARG A 178 -5.41 26.44 -8.59
CA ARG A 178 -5.74 27.76 -9.17
C ARG A 178 -6.69 28.57 -8.29
N LYS A 179 -7.26 27.97 -7.25
CA LYS A 179 -8.10 28.65 -6.25
C LYS A 179 -7.26 29.09 -5.07
#